data_AF-A0A356FV78-F1
#
_entry.id   AF-A0A356FV78-F1
#
_cell.length_a   1.000
_cell.length_b   1.000
_cell.length_c   1.000
_cell.angle_alpha   90.00
_cell.angle_beta   90.00
_cell.angle_gamma   90.00
#
_symmetry.space_group_name_H-M   'P 1'
#
loop_
_entity.id
_entity.type
_entity.pdbx_description
1 polymer ?
#
loop_
_entity_poly.entity_id
_entity_poly.type
_entity_poly.pdbx_seq_one_letter_code
_entity_poly.pdbx_strand_id
1 'polypeptide(L)'
;PHLIAYTIVGTAADLEESEQHDVLKYAAGGFRDFTRIAGSSPVMWRDIFLNNADAVLDGLQRFTEDLTVLQRAIRHRDGQTLQDWFTRTRAIRQSIVDAKQAQPENEKLLLKGLK
;
A
#
# COMPACT_ATOMS: atom_id res chain seq x y z
N PRO A 1 -4.55 -2.22 3.78
CA PRO A 1 -4.39 -1.33 2.59
C PRO A 1 -5.34 -0.13 2.57
N HIS A 2 -6.65 -0.33 2.72
CA HIS A 2 -7.65 0.75 2.59
C HIS A 2 -7.48 1.88 3.61
N LEU A 3 -7.25 1.56 4.90
CA LEU A 3 -7.06 2.58 5.92
C LEU A 3 -5.86 3.49 5.61
N ILE A 4 -4.73 2.89 5.20
CA ILE A 4 -3.53 3.63 4.77
C ILE A 4 -3.82 4.52 3.55
N ALA A 5 -4.63 4.05 2.60
CA ALA A 5 -5.02 4.84 1.44
C ALA A 5 -5.85 6.07 1.85
N TYR A 6 -6.85 5.90 2.72
CA TYR A 6 -7.63 7.01 3.27
C TYR A 6 -6.73 8.01 4.00
N THR A 7 -5.78 7.54 4.82
CA THR A 7 -4.84 8.41 5.55
C THR A 7 -3.97 9.22 4.60
N ILE A 8 -3.32 8.59 3.61
CA ILE A 8 -2.42 9.29 2.67
C ILE A 8 -3.17 10.36 1.88
N VAL A 9 -4.38 10.06 1.40
CA VAL A 9 -5.19 11.01 0.64
C VAL A 9 -5.67 12.16 1.52
N GLY A 10 -6.13 11.87 2.75
CA GLY A 10 -6.51 12.90 3.72
C GLY A 10 -5.35 13.84 4.07
N THR A 11 -4.18 13.28 4.41
CA THR A 11 -2.98 14.08 4.71
C THR A 11 -2.57 14.97 3.54
N ALA A 12 -2.66 14.46 2.30
CA ALA A 12 -2.34 15.28 1.12
C ALA A 12 -3.32 16.45 0.94
N ALA A 13 -4.62 16.23 1.20
CA ALA A 13 -5.64 17.28 1.13
C ALA A 13 -5.40 18.35 2.21
N ASP A 14 -5.11 17.95 3.45
CA ASP A 14 -4.83 18.88 4.55
C ASP A 14 -3.58 19.75 4.28
N LEU A 15 -2.57 19.19 3.61
CA LEU A 15 -1.35 19.90 3.21
C LEU A 15 -1.60 20.86 2.03
N GLU A 16 -2.48 20.53 1.10
CA GLU A 16 -2.87 21.41 -0.01
C GLU A 16 -3.62 22.66 0.51
N GLU A 17 -4.53 22.48 1.46
CA GLU A 17 -5.29 23.59 2.06
C GLU A 17 -4.38 24.56 2.85
N SER A 18 -3.34 24.05 3.49
CA SER A 18 -2.46 24.85 4.36
C SER A 18 -1.32 25.56 3.64
N GLU A 19 -0.82 25.04 2.51
CA GLU A 19 0.43 25.51 1.89
C GLU A 19 0.29 26.05 0.45
N GLN A 20 -0.93 26.18 -0.11
CA GLN A 20 -1.16 26.59 -1.53
C GLN A 20 -0.33 25.76 -2.55
N HIS A 21 0.06 24.54 -2.18
CA HIS A 21 0.84 23.68 -3.05
C HIS A 21 -0.09 22.82 -3.91
N ASP A 22 0.26 22.70 -5.18
CA ASP A 22 -0.34 21.82 -6.18
C ASP A 22 -0.02 20.32 -5.90
N VAL A 23 -0.20 19.87 -4.66
CA VAL A 23 0.09 18.50 -4.19
C VAL A 23 -0.64 17.47 -5.07
N LEU A 24 -1.86 17.81 -5.48
CA LEU A 24 -2.67 17.00 -6.40
C LEU A 24 -2.17 17.04 -7.85
N LYS A 25 -1.51 18.12 -8.31
CA LYS A 25 -0.93 18.15 -9.67
C LYS A 25 0.37 17.38 -9.79
N TYR A 26 1.14 17.25 -8.70
CA TYR A 26 2.38 16.47 -8.65
C TYR A 26 2.20 15.05 -8.14
N ALA A 27 0.95 14.63 -7.89
CA ALA A 27 0.58 13.27 -7.57
C ALA A 27 0.97 12.30 -8.70
N ALA A 28 2.23 11.90 -8.72
CA ALA A 28 2.77 10.87 -9.59
C ALA A 28 2.01 9.54 -9.40
N GLY A 29 2.18 8.61 -10.36
CA GLY A 29 1.35 7.41 -10.51
C GLY A 29 1.07 6.60 -9.24
N GLY A 30 1.98 6.57 -8.26
CA GLY A 30 1.78 5.87 -6.98
C GLY A 30 0.68 6.49 -6.10
N PHE A 31 0.53 7.82 -6.10
CA PHE A 31 -0.56 8.47 -5.36
C PHE A 31 -1.92 8.20 -5.99
N ARG A 32 -2.00 8.13 -7.33
CA ARG A 32 -3.23 7.78 -8.07
C ARG A 32 -3.78 6.40 -7.70
N ASP A 33 -2.92 5.44 -7.38
CA ASP A 33 -3.37 4.13 -6.91
C ASP A 33 -4.01 4.20 -5.51
N PHE A 34 -3.50 5.06 -4.63
CA PHE A 34 -4.12 5.30 -3.33
C PHE A 34 -5.43 6.07 -3.45
N THR A 35 -5.53 7.07 -4.33
CA THR A 35 -6.81 7.78 -4.56
C THR A 35 -7.87 6.84 -5.11
N ARG A 36 -7.50 5.91 -6.01
CA ARG A 36 -8.41 4.86 -6.49
C ARG A 36 -8.96 3.99 -5.36
N ILE A 37 -8.12 3.61 -4.38
CA ILE A 37 -8.54 2.80 -3.24
C ILE A 37 -9.42 3.63 -2.29
N ALA A 38 -9.03 4.87 -1.98
CA ALA A 38 -9.76 5.78 -1.11
C ALA A 38 -11.12 6.21 -1.68
N GLY A 39 -11.31 6.14 -3.00
CA GLY A 39 -12.61 6.37 -3.65
C GLY A 39 -13.67 5.28 -3.40
N SER A 40 -13.39 4.29 -2.54
CA SER A 40 -14.34 3.24 -2.16
C SER A 40 -15.48 3.76 -1.26
N SER A 41 -16.56 2.98 -1.12
CA SER A 41 -17.72 3.34 -0.28
C SER A 41 -17.32 3.58 1.19
N PRO A 42 -17.55 4.79 1.73
CA PRO A 42 -17.16 5.12 3.10
C PRO A 42 -18.00 4.36 4.14
N VAL A 43 -19.29 4.13 3.87
CA VAL A 43 -20.19 3.39 4.76
C VAL A 43 -19.73 1.94 4.91
N MET A 44 -19.40 1.30 3.80
CA MET A 44 -18.92 -0.08 3.78
C MET A 44 -17.59 -0.21 4.55
N TRP A 45 -16.62 0.67 4.27
CA TRP A 45 -15.32 0.59 4.93
C TRP A 45 -15.36 0.95 6.42
N ARG A 46 -16.22 1.89 6.83
CA ARG A 46 -16.53 2.12 8.25
C ARG A 46 -16.97 0.82 8.91
N ASP A 47 -17.96 0.14 8.34
CA ASP A 47 -18.53 -1.07 8.94
C ASP A 47 -17.50 -2.20 8.97
N ILE A 48 -16.69 -2.37 7.92
CA ILE A 48 -15.60 -3.36 7.90
C ILE A 48 -14.59 -3.08 9.03
N PHE A 49 -14.16 -1.83 9.22
CA PHE A 49 -13.18 -1.52 10.26
C PHE A 49 -13.76 -1.68 11.66
N LEU A 50 -15.01 -1.28 11.90
CA LEU A 50 -15.65 -1.43 13.21
C LEU A 50 -15.90 -2.90 13.57
N ASN A 51 -16.33 -3.72 12.60
CA ASN A 51 -16.58 -5.15 12.84
C ASN A 51 -15.30 -5.99 12.93
N ASN A 52 -14.14 -5.45 12.56
CA ASN A 52 -12.86 -6.16 12.57
C ASN A 52 -11.77 -5.36 13.31
N ALA A 53 -12.17 -4.61 14.34
CA ALA A 53 -11.32 -3.62 14.98
C ALA A 53 -10.02 -4.22 15.53
N ASP A 54 -10.09 -5.36 16.22
CA ASP A 54 -8.92 -5.99 16.85
C ASP A 54 -7.83 -6.32 15.82
N ALA A 55 -8.19 -7.05 14.76
CA ALA A 55 -7.24 -7.42 13.71
C ALA A 55 -6.73 -6.19 12.93
N VAL A 56 -7.57 -5.17 12.77
CA VAL A 56 -7.17 -3.91 12.14
C VAL A 56 -6.16 -3.16 13.00
N LEU A 57 -6.38 -3.10 14.31
CA LEU A 57 -5.49 -2.44 15.27
C LEU A 57 -4.15 -3.17 15.38
N ASP A 58 -4.14 -4.50 15.43
CA ASP A 58 -2.91 -5.30 15.41
C ASP A 58 -2.07 -5.01 14.16
N GLY A 59 -2.72 -5.01 12.99
CA GLY A 59 -2.07 -4.67 11.72
C GLY A 59 -1.56 -3.23 11.67
N LEU A 60 -2.32 -2.28 12.23
CA LEU A 60 -1.95 -0.87 12.29
C LEU A 60 -0.79 -0.63 13.25
N GLN A 61 -0.75 -1.32 14.38
CA GLN A 61 0.36 -1.26 15.33
C GLN A 61 1.66 -1.67 14.63
N ARG A 62 1.65 -2.84 13.99
CA ARG A 62 2.83 -3.32 13.25
C ARG A 62 3.28 -2.34 12.16
N PHE A 63 2.33 -1.81 11.41
CA PHE A 63 2.63 -0.79 10.39
C PHE A 63 3.29 0.46 10.99
N THR A 64 2.81 0.92 12.14
CA THR A 64 3.35 2.09 12.86
C THR A 64 4.76 1.84 13.39
N GLU A 65 5.02 0.63 13.89
CA GLU A 65 6.35 0.21 14.32
C GLU A 65 7.35 0.22 13.14
N ASP A 66 6.95 -0.36 12.00
CA ASP A 66 7.76 -0.37 10.79
C ASP A 66 8.05 1.06 10.28
N LEU A 67 7.03 1.95 10.28
CA LEU A 67 7.22 3.36 9.95
C LEU A 67 8.18 4.07 10.91
N THR A 68 8.13 3.75 12.20
CA THR A 68 9.03 4.33 13.21
C THR A 68 10.48 3.94 12.95
N VAL A 69 10.72 2.68 12.53
CA VAL A 69 12.06 2.23 12.11
C VAL A 69 12.55 3.01 10.91
N LEU A 70 11.73 3.16 9.87
CA LEU A 70 12.11 3.91 8.66
C LEU A 70 12.35 5.39 8.95
N GLN A 71 11.51 6.02 9.79
CA GLN A 71 11.69 7.41 10.21
C GLN A 71 13.02 7.60 10.94
N ARG A 72 13.38 6.66 11.83
CA ARG A 72 14.67 6.67 12.52
C ARG A 72 15.82 6.53 11.54
N ALA A 73 15.74 5.59 10.60
CA ALA A 73 16.77 5.40 9.58
C ALA A 73 17.02 6.69 8.78
N ILE A 74 15.95 7.37 8.34
CA ILE A 74 16.03 8.67 7.66
C ILE A 74 16.70 9.72 8.55
N ARG A 75 16.25 9.86 9.81
CA ARG A 75 16.78 10.85 10.76
C ARG A 75 18.28 10.70 10.99
N HIS A 76 18.78 9.46 11.04
CA HIS A 76 20.19 9.15 11.24
C HIS A 76 20.99 8.96 9.95
N ARG A 77 20.37 9.20 8.78
CA ARG A 77 20.97 8.97 7.45
C ARG A 77 21.49 7.53 7.26
N ASP A 78 20.83 6.56 7.89
CA ASP A 78 21.13 5.14 7.75
C ASP A 78 20.55 4.62 6.43
N GLY A 79 21.36 4.74 5.37
CA GLY A 79 20.99 4.26 4.03
C GLY A 79 20.90 2.75 3.93
N GLN A 80 21.64 2.01 4.76
CA GLN A 80 21.68 0.55 4.70
C GLN A 80 20.33 -0.04 5.14
N THR A 81 19.79 0.42 6.29
CA THR A 81 18.48 -0.02 6.77
C THR A 81 17.37 0.25 5.74
N LEU A 82 17.42 1.40 5.07
CA LEU A 82 16.47 1.74 4.01
C LEU A 82 16.61 0.80 2.81
N GLN A 83 17.84 0.58 2.33
CA GLN A 83 18.11 -0.29 1.20
C GLN A 83 17.68 -1.73 1.46
N ASP A 84 17.94 -2.26 2.66
CA ASP A 84 17.54 -3.62 3.03
C ASP A 84 16.01 -3.77 3.06
N TRP A 85 15.31 -2.77 3.62
CA TRP A 85 13.85 -2.74 3.61
C TRP A 85 13.28 -2.71 2.18
N PHE A 86 13.80 -1.85 1.32
CA PHE A 86 13.35 -1.72 -0.07
C PHE A 86 13.65 -2.98 -0.88
N THR A 87 14.82 -3.59 -0.67
CA THR A 87 15.20 -4.83 -1.35
C THR A 87 14.27 -5.98 -0.96
N ARG A 88 14.00 -6.13 0.33
CA ARG A 88 13.05 -7.13 0.85
C ARG A 88 11.65 -6.94 0.27
N THR A 89 11.12 -5.72 0.27
CA THR A 89 9.76 -5.44 -0.22
C THR A 89 9.66 -5.61 -1.74
N ARG A 90 10.72 -5.27 -2.50
CA ARG A 90 10.81 -5.55 -3.94
C ARG A 90 10.76 -7.05 -4.24
N ALA A 91 11.46 -7.87 -3.47
CA ALA A 91 11.44 -9.33 -3.64
C ALA A 91 10.03 -9.93 -3.45
N ILE A 92 9.27 -9.44 -2.46
CA ILE A 92 7.86 -9.83 -2.25
C ILE A 92 6.99 -9.44 -3.46
N ARG A 93 7.20 -8.24 -4.01
CA ARG A 93 6.46 -7.83 -5.22
C ARG A 93 6.77 -8.75 -6.39
N GLN A 94 8.03 -9.11 -6.58
CA GLN A 94 8.46 -9.99 -7.67
C GLN A 94 7.82 -11.38 -7.52
N SER A 95 7.85 -11.96 -6.32
CA SER A 95 7.23 -13.28 -6.08
C SER A 95 5.73 -13.30 -6.39
N ILE A 96 5.01 -12.18 -6.13
CA ILE A 96 3.60 -12.05 -6.50
C ILE A 96 3.41 -11.97 -8.02
N VAL A 97 4.29 -11.28 -8.75
CA VAL A 97 4.24 -11.22 -10.22
C VAL A 97 4.49 -12.60 -10.81
N ASP A 98 5.52 -13.28 -10.34
CA ASP A 98 5.91 -14.60 -10.85
C ASP A 98 4.81 -15.64 -10.60
N ALA A 99 4.21 -15.63 -9.40
CA ALA A 99 3.06 -16.48 -9.08
C ALA A 99 1.86 -16.22 -10.00
N LYS A 100 1.59 -14.95 -10.33
CA LYS A 100 0.53 -14.56 -11.27
C LYS A 100 0.85 -14.91 -12.73
N GLN A 101 2.11 -15.09 -13.10
CA GLN A 101 2.51 -15.54 -14.44
C GLN A 101 2.49 -17.07 -14.58
N ALA A 102 2.73 -17.81 -13.49
CA ALA A 102 2.62 -19.28 -13.47
C ALA A 102 1.16 -19.79 -13.58
N GLN A 103 0.18 -19.04 -13.05
CA GLN A 103 -1.24 -19.39 -13.16
C GLN A 103 -1.82 -19.42 -14.60
N PRO A 104 -1.58 -18.42 -15.47
CA PRO A 104 -2.14 -18.41 -16.83
C PRO A 104 -1.56 -19.48 -17.77
N GLU A 105 -0.37 -20.04 -17.49
CA GLU A 105 0.15 -21.18 -18.28
C GLU A 105 -0.52 -22.50 -17.89
N ASN A 106 -0.80 -22.72 -16.61
CA ASN A 106 -1.47 -23.93 -16.13
C ASN A 106 -2.93 -24.01 -16.64
N GLU A 107 -3.63 -22.88 -16.73
CA GLU A 107 -4.99 -22.82 -17.26
C GLU A 107 -5.04 -23.11 -18.79
N LYS A 108 -4.01 -22.69 -19.53
CA LYS A 108 -3.86 -23.01 -20.96
C LYS A 108 -3.53 -24.49 -21.20
N LEU A 109 -2.79 -25.16 -20.32
CA LEU A 109 -2.56 -26.62 -20.41
C LEU A 109 -3.83 -27.42 -20.09
N LEU A 110 -4.59 -27.02 -19.07
CA LEU A 110 -5.86 -27.65 -18.70
C LEU A 110 -6.88 -27.58 -19.85
N LEU A 111 -6.97 -26.44 -20.54
CA LEU A 111 -7.86 -26.27 -21.70
C LEU A 111 -7.39 -27.01 -22.96
N LYS A 112 -6.09 -27.34 -23.07
CA LYS A 112 -5.55 -28.15 -24.18
C LYS A 112 -5.73 -29.66 -23.98
N GLY A 113 -5.82 -30.13 -22.74
CA GLY A 113 -6.08 -31.54 -22.42
C GLY A 113 -7.56 -31.94 -22.48
N LEU A 114 -8.47 -30.99 -22.71
CA LEU A 114 -9.92 -31.19 -22.83
C LEU A 114 -10.41 -31.18 -24.29
N LYS A 115 -9.51 -31.21 -25.28
CA LYS A 115 -9.84 -31.30 -26.71
C LYS A 115 -9.41 -32.63 -27.30
#